data_AF-A0A1Y4AVD6-F1
#
_entry.id   AF-A0A1Y4AVD6-F1
#
_cell.length_a   1.000
_cell.length_b   1.000
_cell.length_c   1.000
_cell.angle_alpha   90.00
_cell.angle_beta   90.00
_cell.angle_gamma   90.00
#
_symmetry.space_group_name_H-M   'P 1'
#
loop_
_entity.id
_entity.type
_entity.pdbx_description
1 polymer ?
#
loop_
_entity_poly.entity_id
_entity_poly.type
_entity_poly.pdbx_seq_one_letter_code
_entity_poly.pdbx_strand_id
1 'polypeptide(L)'
;MIDTGNGGSSGQDVGYTAVTSDLYYSGGYLASLKIPSIGVNVKVYEGTGTTPLAKGAGHFTDTSIWDGNVCIAAHNRGTHAQFGKIHTLSAGDRVTLTTKLGTRTYEVTSVSKILETDTSGLTATTGNQITLYTCVADQPAYRWMVRAVEI
;
A
#
# COMPACT_ATOMS: atom_id res chain seq x y z
N MET A 1 -11.34 35.77 32.73
CA MET A 1 -11.81 36.09 31.36
C MET A 1 -11.77 34.79 30.58
N ILE A 2 -12.96 34.37 30.13
CA ILE A 2 -13.31 33.42 29.07
C ILE A 2 -12.34 32.27 28.76
N ASP A 3 -12.73 31.10 29.26
CA ASP A 3 -12.52 29.77 28.68
C ASP A 3 -12.85 29.77 27.17
N THR A 4 -11.90 29.31 26.35
CA THR A 4 -12.17 28.94 24.95
C THR A 4 -11.90 27.47 24.76
N GLY A 5 -12.78 26.64 25.32
CA GLY A 5 -13.12 25.36 24.74
C GLY A 5 -13.50 25.54 23.26
N ASN A 6 -12.82 24.81 22.39
CA ASN A 6 -13.32 24.53 21.05
C ASN A 6 -13.63 23.04 20.97
N GLY A 7 -14.91 22.73 21.19
CA GLY A 7 -15.45 21.41 20.95
C GLY A 7 -15.57 21.10 19.46
N GLY A 8 -15.57 19.80 19.17
CA GLY A 8 -16.27 19.23 18.01
C GLY A 8 -15.43 19.03 16.76
N SER A 9 -14.81 17.85 16.66
CA SER A 9 -14.96 17.06 15.44
C SER A 9 -15.29 15.63 15.84
N SER A 10 -16.58 15.29 15.79
CA SER A 10 -17.03 13.90 15.69
C SER A 10 -16.81 13.40 14.26
N GLY A 11 -15.57 13.49 13.78
CA GLY A 11 -15.12 12.90 12.52
C GLY A 11 -14.22 11.75 12.90
N GLN A 12 -14.54 10.54 12.47
CA GLN A 12 -13.73 9.36 12.75
C GLN A 12 -12.25 9.65 12.42
N ASP A 13 -11.36 9.59 13.42
CA ASP A 13 -9.93 9.78 13.22
C ASP A 13 -9.45 8.75 12.18
N VAL A 14 -9.15 9.22 10.97
CA VAL A 14 -8.54 8.38 9.94
C VAL A 14 -7.10 8.10 10.34
N GLY A 15 -6.67 6.84 10.26
CA GLY A 15 -5.30 6.45 10.55
C GLY A 15 -4.36 7.07 9.52
N TYR A 16 -3.27 7.68 9.98
CA TYR A 16 -2.21 8.18 9.12
C TYR A 16 -0.86 8.21 9.83
N THR A 17 0.17 7.70 9.16
CA THR A 17 1.55 7.75 9.59
C THR A 17 2.38 8.31 8.44
N ALA A 18 2.98 9.48 8.66
CA ALA A 18 3.87 10.10 7.69
C ALA A 18 5.19 9.32 7.56
N VAL A 19 5.80 9.38 6.38
CA VAL A 19 7.16 8.89 6.18
C VAL A 19 8.16 9.89 6.77
N THR A 20 8.97 9.42 7.72
CA THR A 20 10.06 10.19 8.35
C THR A 20 11.41 9.53 8.09
N SER A 21 12.50 10.28 8.28
CA SER A 21 13.86 9.82 7.97
C SER A 21 14.29 8.58 8.77
N ASP A 22 13.80 8.44 10.00
CA ASP A 22 14.09 7.32 10.88
C ASP A 22 13.43 6.01 10.42
N LEU A 23 12.39 6.05 9.58
CA LEU A 23 11.72 4.87 9.04
C LEU A 23 12.52 4.16 7.93
N TYR A 24 13.52 4.82 7.35
CA TYR A 24 14.35 4.22 6.29
C TYR A 24 15.34 3.20 6.84
N TYR A 25 15.33 1.99 6.28
CA TYR A 25 16.42 1.04 6.46
C TYR A 25 17.70 1.51 5.75
N SER A 26 18.86 0.97 6.11
CA SER A 26 20.15 1.35 5.51
C SER A 26 20.21 1.16 3.98
N GLY A 27 19.38 0.29 3.43
CA GLY A 27 19.21 0.10 1.97
C GLY A 27 18.30 1.12 1.28
N GLY A 28 17.79 2.13 2.00
CA GLY A 28 16.92 3.18 1.45
C GLY A 28 15.46 2.76 1.21
N TYR A 29 15.05 1.58 1.69
CA TYR A 29 13.66 1.13 1.63
C TYR A 29 12.95 1.39 2.96
N LEU A 30 11.61 1.49 2.91
CA LEU A 30 10.73 1.72 4.06
C LEU A 30 10.20 0.41 4.66
N ALA A 31 9.92 -0.57 3.79
CA ALA A 31 9.29 -1.81 4.22
C ALA A 31 9.75 -3.03 3.42
N SER A 32 9.42 -4.21 3.93
CA SER A 32 9.40 -5.45 3.16
C SER A 32 7.95 -5.95 3.07
N LEU A 33 7.51 -6.32 1.87
CA LEU A 33 6.17 -6.84 1.59
C LEU A 33 6.26 -8.30 1.16
N LYS A 34 5.45 -9.17 1.76
CA LYS A 34 5.37 -10.59 1.42
C LYS A 34 3.94 -11.02 1.13
N ILE A 35 3.77 -11.84 0.09
CA ILE A 35 2.50 -12.48 -0.28
C ILE A 35 2.81 -13.94 -0.64
N PRO A 36 2.77 -14.88 0.33
CA PRO A 36 3.29 -16.23 0.15
C PRO A 36 2.62 -17.03 -0.97
N SER A 37 1.30 -16.91 -1.14
CA SER A 37 0.53 -17.69 -2.12
C SER A 37 0.93 -17.43 -3.57
N ILE A 38 1.59 -16.30 -3.84
CA ILE A 38 2.10 -15.92 -5.16
C ILE A 38 3.61 -15.66 -5.18
N GLY A 39 4.32 -16.00 -4.11
CA GLY A 39 5.78 -15.90 -4.02
C GLY A 39 6.34 -14.47 -4.00
N VAL A 40 5.52 -13.47 -3.63
CA VAL A 40 6.01 -12.08 -3.51
C VAL A 40 6.84 -11.94 -2.23
N ASN A 41 8.05 -11.39 -2.37
CA ASN A 41 8.92 -10.99 -1.28
C ASN A 41 9.82 -9.84 -1.75
N VAL A 42 9.43 -8.59 -1.45
CA VAL A 42 10.02 -7.41 -2.09
C VAL A 42 10.27 -6.29 -1.09
N LYS A 43 11.22 -5.42 -1.42
CA LYS A 43 11.42 -4.16 -0.70
C LYS A 43 10.48 -3.09 -1.25
N VAL A 44 10.00 -2.22 -0.37
CA VAL A 44 9.11 -1.10 -0.67
C VAL A 44 9.88 0.20 -0.45
N TYR A 45 10.00 1.00 -1.50
CA TYR A 45 10.70 2.28 -1.51
C TYR A 45 9.68 3.43 -1.56
N GLU A 46 10.08 4.60 -1.10
CA GLU A 46 9.20 5.78 -1.18
C GLU A 46 9.04 6.26 -2.62
N GLY A 47 7.79 6.50 -3.03
CA GLY A 47 7.42 6.98 -4.36
C GLY A 47 7.12 5.86 -5.37
N THR A 48 6.35 6.21 -6.39
CA THR A 48 5.90 5.30 -7.47
C THR A 48 6.46 5.69 -8.85
N GLY A 49 7.49 6.55 -8.87
CA GLY A 49 8.21 6.91 -10.09
C GLY A 49 9.17 5.82 -10.58
N THR A 50 9.87 6.10 -11.68
CA THR A 50 10.81 5.16 -12.30
C THR A 50 11.92 4.68 -11.35
N THR A 51 12.49 5.58 -10.56
CA THR A 51 13.63 5.26 -9.68
C THR A 51 13.26 4.28 -8.56
N PRO A 52 12.18 4.47 -7.79
CA PRO A 52 11.71 3.47 -6.81
C PRO A 52 11.32 2.14 -7.45
N LEU A 53 10.54 2.17 -8.54
CA LEU A 53 9.99 0.95 -9.15
C LEU A 53 11.04 0.09 -9.86
N ALA A 54 12.17 0.68 -10.28
CA ALA A 54 13.31 -0.08 -10.77
C ALA A 54 13.98 -0.95 -9.67
N LYS A 55 13.82 -0.58 -8.39
CA LYS A 55 14.45 -1.29 -7.25
C LYS A 55 13.54 -2.31 -6.59
N GLY A 56 12.23 -2.15 -6.69
CA GLY A 56 11.25 -2.95 -5.97
C GLY A 56 9.83 -2.42 -6.12
N ALA A 57 9.03 -2.55 -5.07
CA ALA A 57 7.73 -1.90 -4.99
C ALA A 57 7.89 -0.43 -4.52
N GLY A 58 6.92 0.41 -4.87
CA GLY A 58 6.87 1.82 -4.52
C GLY A 58 5.66 2.14 -3.63
N HIS A 59 5.86 2.87 -2.55
CA HIS A 59 4.80 3.44 -1.71
C HIS A 59 4.28 4.74 -2.35
N PHE A 60 2.96 4.96 -2.29
CA PHE A 60 2.38 6.24 -2.73
C PHE A 60 2.63 7.31 -1.66
N THR A 61 3.31 8.39 -2.03
CA THR A 61 3.80 9.44 -1.08
C THR A 61 2.69 10.11 -0.27
N ASP A 62 1.48 10.13 -0.83
CA ASP A 62 0.33 10.82 -0.22
C ASP A 62 -0.52 9.86 0.63
N THR A 63 -0.05 8.62 0.83
CA THR A 63 -0.72 7.61 1.65
C THR A 63 0.09 7.29 2.90
N SER A 64 -0.54 6.63 3.88
CA SER A 64 0.13 6.30 5.14
C SER A 64 1.14 5.17 4.94
N ILE A 65 2.27 5.20 5.64
CA ILE A 65 3.21 4.07 5.65
C ILE A 65 2.86 2.99 6.70
N TRP A 66 1.91 3.28 7.59
CA TRP A 66 1.56 2.36 8.69
C TRP A 66 0.07 2.37 9.04
N ASP A 67 -0.43 3.41 9.72
CA ASP A 67 -1.82 3.46 10.20
C ASP A 67 -2.81 3.90 9.13
N GLY A 68 -3.98 3.29 9.05
CA GLY A 68 -4.96 3.55 7.99
C GLY A 68 -4.64 2.78 6.72
N ASN A 69 -4.58 3.44 5.57
CA ASN A 69 -4.42 2.79 4.26
C ASN A 69 -3.00 2.95 3.70
N VAL A 70 -2.25 1.84 3.67
CA VAL A 70 -0.92 1.79 3.03
C VAL A 70 -1.09 1.43 1.56
N CYS A 71 -0.69 2.32 0.65
CA CYS A 71 -0.81 2.05 -0.79
C CYS A 71 0.54 1.75 -1.42
N ILE A 72 0.62 0.66 -2.20
CA ILE A 72 1.86 0.19 -2.80
C ILE A 72 1.62 -0.20 -4.27
N ALA A 73 2.50 0.25 -5.16
CA ALA A 73 2.53 -0.16 -6.56
C ALA A 73 3.78 -0.99 -6.88
N ALA A 74 3.67 -1.94 -7.79
CA ALA A 74 4.83 -2.56 -8.42
C ALA A 74 4.52 -3.02 -9.84
N HIS A 75 5.57 -3.26 -10.62
CA HIS A 75 5.44 -3.70 -12.01
C HIS A 75 4.84 -5.12 -12.12
N ASN A 76 4.07 -5.36 -13.19
CA ASN A 76 3.47 -6.67 -13.49
C ASN A 76 4.28 -7.50 -14.50
N ARG A 77 5.29 -6.91 -15.16
CA ARG A 77 5.96 -7.46 -16.35
C ARG A 77 7.45 -7.16 -16.34
N GLY A 78 8.18 -7.89 -17.18
CA GLY A 78 9.62 -7.73 -17.37
C GLY A 78 10.45 -8.31 -16.23
N THR A 79 11.71 -7.92 -16.16
CA THR A 79 12.67 -8.35 -15.12
C THR A 79 12.26 -7.92 -13.71
N HIS A 80 11.36 -6.95 -13.61
CA HIS A 80 10.82 -6.44 -12.35
C HIS A 80 9.33 -6.79 -12.21
N ALA A 81 8.88 -8.00 -12.57
CA ALA A 81 7.46 -8.37 -12.46
C ALA A 81 7.01 -8.69 -11.02
N GLN A 82 7.36 -7.87 -10.02
CA GLN A 82 7.11 -8.16 -8.61
C GLN A 82 5.63 -8.42 -8.33
N PHE A 83 4.72 -7.67 -8.96
CA PHE A 83 3.26 -7.83 -8.80
C PHE A 83 2.61 -8.53 -9.99
N GLY A 84 3.37 -9.29 -10.79
CA GLY A 84 2.87 -9.98 -11.98
C GLY A 84 1.66 -10.90 -11.74
N LYS A 85 1.46 -11.35 -10.49
CA LYS A 85 0.39 -12.28 -10.11
C LYS A 85 -0.58 -11.76 -9.06
N ILE A 86 -0.53 -10.49 -8.64
CA ILE A 86 -1.44 -10.02 -7.57
C ILE A 86 -2.93 -10.10 -7.96
N HIS A 87 -3.23 -10.12 -9.26
CA HIS A 87 -4.58 -10.30 -9.79
C HIS A 87 -5.14 -11.73 -9.63
N THR A 88 -4.30 -12.70 -9.25
CA THR A 88 -4.73 -14.08 -8.99
C THR A 88 -5.00 -14.34 -7.51
N LEU A 89 -4.85 -13.33 -6.65
CA LEU A 89 -5.16 -13.44 -5.23
C LEU A 89 -6.67 -13.63 -5.03
N SER A 90 -7.02 -14.32 -3.96
CA SER A 90 -8.39 -14.59 -3.54
C SER A 90 -8.63 -14.03 -2.13
N ALA A 91 -9.90 -13.83 -1.77
CA ALA A 91 -10.23 -13.48 -0.40
C ALA A 91 -9.66 -14.55 0.57
N GLY A 92 -9.05 -14.12 1.67
CA GLY A 92 -8.33 -15.01 2.59
C GLY A 92 -6.82 -15.10 2.36
N ASP A 93 -6.30 -14.66 1.22
CA ASP A 93 -4.85 -14.62 0.99
C ASP A 93 -4.16 -13.62 1.93
N ARG A 94 -2.96 -13.96 2.41
CA ARG A 94 -2.22 -13.13 3.37
C ARG A 94 -1.22 -12.22 2.69
N VAL A 95 -1.22 -10.96 3.13
CA VAL A 95 -0.23 -9.94 2.81
C VAL A 95 0.46 -9.52 4.11
N THR A 96 1.78 -9.58 4.18
CA THR A 96 2.54 -9.16 5.37
C THR A 96 3.42 -7.97 5.03
N LEU A 97 3.27 -6.87 5.78
CA LEU A 97 4.09 -5.67 5.68
C LEU A 97 4.97 -5.55 6.93
N THR A 98 6.28 -5.48 6.75
CA THR A 98 7.26 -5.22 7.83
C THR A 98 7.91 -3.86 7.62
N THR A 99 7.69 -2.93 8.55
CA THR A 99 8.31 -1.60 8.62
C THR A 99 9.25 -1.55 9.82
N LYS A 100 9.81 -0.37 10.16
CA LYS A 100 10.52 -0.19 11.44
C LYS A 100 9.58 -0.02 12.64
N LEU A 101 8.30 0.24 12.41
CA LEU A 101 7.28 0.37 13.46
C LEU A 101 6.75 -0.99 13.91
N GLY A 102 6.83 -2.00 13.03
CA GLY A 102 6.44 -3.36 13.36
C GLY A 102 6.17 -4.21 12.13
N THR A 103 5.47 -5.32 12.35
CA THR A 103 4.95 -6.17 11.27
C THR A 103 3.43 -6.28 11.40
N ARG A 104 2.72 -6.06 10.29
CA ARG A 104 1.28 -6.26 10.16
C ARG A 104 0.98 -7.35 9.15
N THR A 105 -0.03 -8.16 9.44
CA THR A 105 -0.60 -9.12 8.49
C THR A 105 -2.01 -8.66 8.12
N TYR A 106 -2.29 -8.70 6.83
CA TYR A 106 -3.56 -8.33 6.24
C TYR A 106 -4.12 -9.54 5.50
N GLU A 107 -5.44 -9.64 5.46
CA GLU A 107 -6.16 -10.63 4.68
C GLU A 107 -6.83 -9.95 3.48
N VAL A 108 -6.60 -10.48 2.28
CA VAL A 108 -7.20 -9.98 1.04
C VAL A 108 -8.72 -10.07 1.15
N THR A 109 -9.40 -8.98 0.82
CA THR A 109 -10.86 -8.88 0.79
C THR A 109 -11.40 -8.74 -0.62
N SER A 110 -10.62 -8.15 -1.54
CA SER A 110 -11.05 -7.98 -2.93
C SER A 110 -9.89 -7.82 -3.90
N VAL A 111 -10.13 -8.26 -5.14
CA VAL A 111 -9.31 -7.96 -6.33
C VAL A 111 -10.23 -7.34 -7.37
N SER A 112 -9.85 -6.21 -7.95
CA SER A 112 -10.68 -5.46 -8.89
C SER A 112 -9.84 -4.90 -10.03
N LYS A 113 -10.44 -4.85 -11.23
CA LYS A 113 -9.90 -4.12 -12.37
C LYS A 113 -10.54 -2.73 -12.40
N ILE A 114 -9.73 -1.69 -12.27
CA ILE A 114 -10.19 -0.30 -12.22
C ILE A 114 -9.52 0.53 -13.31
N LEU A 115 -10.06 1.72 -13.59
CA LEU A 115 -9.40 2.70 -14.45
C LEU A 115 -8.13 3.22 -13.78
N GLU A 116 -7.11 3.58 -14.56
CA GLU A 116 -5.91 4.21 -14.01
C GLU A 116 -6.17 5.56 -13.36
N THR A 117 -7.28 6.22 -13.74
CA THR A 117 -7.74 7.49 -13.18
C THR A 117 -8.57 7.32 -11.91
N ASP A 118 -8.93 6.09 -11.54
CA ASP A 118 -9.64 5.82 -10.29
C ASP A 118 -8.64 5.81 -9.12
N THR A 119 -8.66 6.90 -8.36
CA THR A 119 -7.82 7.11 -7.17
C THR A 119 -8.53 6.73 -5.87
N SER A 120 -9.75 6.20 -5.92
CA SER A 120 -10.57 5.93 -4.73
C SER A 120 -9.89 4.97 -3.74
N GLY A 121 -9.03 4.07 -4.22
CA GLY A 121 -8.25 3.16 -3.37
C GLY A 121 -7.07 3.78 -2.65
N LEU A 122 -6.71 5.05 -2.91
CA LEU A 122 -5.71 5.79 -2.14
C LEU A 122 -6.29 6.48 -0.90
N THR A 123 -7.62 6.51 -0.76
CA THR A 123 -8.30 7.20 0.34
C THR A 123 -7.87 6.63 1.70
N ALA A 124 -7.62 7.52 2.67
CA ALA A 124 -7.32 7.13 4.04
C ALA A 124 -8.49 6.39 4.69
N THR A 125 -8.18 5.48 5.61
CA THR A 125 -9.16 4.65 6.31
C THR A 125 -8.96 4.76 7.82
N THR A 126 -10.03 4.52 8.57
CA THR A 126 -9.97 4.48 10.05
C THR A 126 -9.34 3.18 10.54
N GLY A 127 -9.69 2.06 9.92
CA GLY A 127 -9.05 0.75 10.13
C GLY A 127 -7.82 0.56 9.24
N ASN A 128 -6.93 -0.32 9.67
CA ASN A 128 -5.72 -0.63 8.91
C ASN A 128 -6.02 -1.50 7.69
N GLN A 129 -5.59 -1.00 6.53
CA GLN A 129 -5.72 -1.62 5.22
C GLN A 129 -4.39 -1.49 4.46
N ILE A 130 -4.16 -2.43 3.55
CA ILE A 130 -3.16 -2.28 2.50
C ILE A 130 -3.83 -2.39 1.12
N THR A 131 -3.53 -1.45 0.23
CA THR A 131 -4.02 -1.42 -1.14
C THR A 131 -2.86 -1.59 -2.11
N LEU A 132 -2.92 -2.63 -2.95
CA LEU A 132 -1.85 -2.97 -3.88
C LEU A 132 -2.27 -2.69 -5.32
N TYR A 133 -1.36 -2.12 -6.10
CA TYR A 133 -1.60 -1.72 -7.49
C TYR A 133 -0.59 -2.32 -8.46
N THR A 134 -1.08 -2.79 -9.60
CA THR A 134 -0.23 -3.09 -10.75
C THR A 134 -0.95 -2.81 -12.07
N CYS A 135 -0.21 -2.73 -13.17
CA CYS A 135 -0.83 -2.52 -14.49
C CYS A 135 -1.66 -3.74 -14.92
N VAL A 136 -2.64 -3.53 -15.79
CA VAL A 136 -3.24 -4.63 -16.55
C VAL A 136 -2.42 -4.84 -17.82
N ALA A 137 -2.12 -6.11 -18.07
CA ALA A 137 -1.49 -6.60 -19.29
C ALA A 137 -2.13 -6.02 -20.56
N ASP A 138 -1.33 -5.34 -21.39
CA ASP A 138 -1.70 -4.76 -22.70
C ASP A 138 -2.89 -3.78 -22.65
N GLN A 139 -3.18 -3.23 -21.46
CA GLN A 139 -4.34 -2.40 -21.21
C GLN A 139 -3.94 -1.21 -20.34
N PRO A 140 -3.27 -0.19 -20.93
CA PRO A 140 -2.69 0.91 -20.17
C PRO A 140 -3.74 1.74 -19.41
N ALA A 141 -4.99 1.77 -19.87
CA ALA A 141 -6.07 2.47 -19.19
C ALA A 141 -6.51 1.83 -17.87
N TYR A 142 -6.03 0.62 -17.52
CA TYR A 142 -6.50 -0.14 -16.38
C TYR A 142 -5.39 -0.53 -15.40
N ARG A 143 -5.79 -0.71 -14.14
CA ARG A 143 -4.98 -1.25 -13.05
C ARG A 143 -5.69 -2.42 -12.40
N TRP A 144 -4.92 -3.40 -11.94
CA TRP A 144 -5.37 -4.32 -10.91
C TRP A 144 -5.18 -3.65 -9.56
N MET A 145 -6.24 -3.65 -8.75
CA MET A 145 -6.26 -3.16 -7.39
C MET A 145 -6.64 -4.31 -6.46
N VAL A 146 -5.81 -4.56 -5.46
CA VAL A 146 -6.08 -5.54 -4.39
C VAL A 146 -6.25 -4.77 -3.10
N ARG A 147 -7.31 -5.07 -2.33
CA ARG A 147 -7.47 -4.56 -0.96
C ARG A 147 -7.36 -5.70 0.03
N ALA A 148 -6.67 -5.45 1.14
CA ALA A 148 -6.54 -6.36 2.27
C ALA A 148 -6.63 -5.62 3.60
N VAL A 149 -7.33 -6.18 4.58
CA VAL A 149 -7.59 -5.55 5.91
C VAL A 149 -6.78 -6.28 6.99
N GLU A 150 -6.29 -5.56 7.99
CA GLU A 150 -5.50 -6.13 9.10
C GLU A 150 -6.29 -7.21 9.87
N ILE A 151 -5.57 -8.26 10.31
CA ILE A 151 -6.10 -9.39 11.11
C ILE A 151 -5.32 -9.59 12.42
#